data_AF-A0A6P6C3Q0-F1
#
_entry.id   AF-A0A6P6C3Q0-F1
#
_cell.length_a   1.000
_cell.length_b   1.000
_cell.length_c   1.000
_cell.angle_alpha   90.00
_cell.angle_beta   90.00
_cell.angle_gamma   90.00
#
_symmetry.space_group_name_H-M   'P 1'
#
loop_
_entity.id
_entity.type
_entity.pdbx_description
1 polymer ?
#
loop_
_entity_poly.entity_id
_entity_poly.type
_entity_poly.pdbx_seq_one_letter_code
_entity_poly.pdbx_strand_id
1 'polypeptide(L)'
;MPSSLLGSAIPASATTAALQEALENAGRLIDRQLQEDRMYPDLSELLMVSAPNNPTVSGMSDMDYPLQGPGLLSVPNLPEISSIRRVPLPPELVEQFGHMQCNCMMGVFPPINRAWLTIDSDIFMWNYEDGGDLAYFDGLNETILAVGLVKPKAGIFQPHVRHLLVLATPVDIVILGLSYANLQTGSGVLNDSMCGGMQLLPDPLYSLPTDNTYLLTITSTDNGRIFLAGKDGCLYEVAYQVSLAFINIFFSLLMK
;
A
#
# COMPACT_ATOMS: atom_id res chain seq x y z
N MET A 1 -52.85 2.08 65.96
CA MET A 1 -51.38 2.17 66.01
C MET A 1 -50.85 1.19 64.97
N PRO A 2 -50.07 1.67 63.97
CA PRO A 2 -49.91 1.00 62.69
C PRO A 2 -48.73 0.02 62.66
N SER A 3 -48.85 -0.97 61.79
CA SER A 3 -47.85 -2.00 61.47
C SER A 3 -46.67 -1.37 60.74
N SER A 4 -45.48 -1.45 61.33
CA SER A 4 -44.22 -1.03 60.69
C SER A 4 -43.68 -2.14 59.78
N LEU A 5 -43.62 -1.82 58.49
CA LEU A 5 -43.02 -2.62 57.43
C LEU A 5 -41.52 -2.80 57.68
N LEU A 6 -41.07 -4.06 57.68
CA LEU A 6 -39.66 -4.44 57.67
C LEU A 6 -39.03 -3.99 56.34
N GLY A 7 -38.26 -2.91 56.36
CA GLY A 7 -37.32 -2.60 55.29
C GLY A 7 -36.09 -3.49 55.43
N SER A 8 -35.97 -4.54 54.62
CA SER A 8 -34.76 -5.36 54.54
C SER A 8 -33.63 -4.55 53.90
N ALA A 9 -32.73 -4.02 54.72
CA ALA A 9 -31.47 -3.44 54.24
C ALA A 9 -30.59 -4.57 53.68
N ILE A 10 -30.38 -4.59 52.37
CA ILE A 10 -29.44 -5.51 51.72
C ILE A 10 -28.02 -5.11 52.18
N PRO A 11 -27.21 -6.05 52.70
CA PRO A 11 -25.86 -5.74 53.16
C PRO A 11 -24.96 -5.37 51.97
N ALA A 12 -24.23 -4.26 52.09
CA ALA A 12 -23.34 -3.72 51.05
C ALA A 12 -22.21 -4.67 50.57
N SER A 13 -21.97 -5.79 51.25
CA SER A 13 -21.03 -6.84 50.78
C SER A 13 -21.65 -7.80 49.75
N ALA A 14 -22.98 -7.99 49.80
CA ALA A 14 -23.69 -8.86 48.85
C ALA A 14 -23.78 -8.20 47.46
N THR A 15 -23.86 -6.87 47.41
CA THR A 15 -23.85 -6.10 46.16
C THR A 15 -22.46 -6.09 45.50
N THR A 16 -21.37 -6.10 46.26
CA THR A 16 -20.01 -6.18 45.73
C THR A 16 -19.68 -7.58 45.19
N ALA A 17 -20.12 -8.64 45.87
CA ALA A 17 -19.97 -10.01 45.39
C ALA A 17 -20.81 -10.29 44.12
N ALA A 18 -22.06 -9.82 44.09
CA ALA A 18 -22.91 -9.93 42.91
C ALA A 18 -22.35 -9.12 41.72
N LEU A 19 -21.74 -7.96 41.98
CA LEU A 19 -21.05 -7.16 40.96
C LEU A 19 -19.81 -7.89 40.41
N GLN A 20 -19.02 -8.51 41.28
CA GLN A 20 -17.85 -9.30 40.88
C GLN A 20 -18.26 -10.49 40.01
N GLU A 21 -19.30 -11.23 40.41
CA GLU A 21 -19.84 -12.34 39.64
C GLU A 21 -20.41 -11.89 38.29
N ALA A 22 -21.10 -10.74 38.25
CA ALA A 22 -21.59 -10.15 37.00
C ALA A 22 -20.43 -9.77 36.07
N LEU A 23 -19.33 -9.22 36.60
CA LEU A 23 -18.13 -8.89 35.83
C LEU A 23 -17.42 -10.14 35.29
N GLU A 24 -17.29 -11.18 36.11
CA GLU A 24 -16.70 -12.46 35.67
C GLU A 24 -17.55 -13.14 34.59
N ASN A 25 -18.87 -13.09 34.73
CA ASN A 25 -19.79 -13.61 33.73
C ASN A 25 -19.74 -12.80 32.42
N ALA A 26 -19.64 -11.47 32.51
CA ALA A 26 -19.43 -10.62 31.34
C ALA A 26 -18.09 -10.93 30.65
N GLY A 27 -17.02 -11.14 31.41
CA GLY A 27 -15.71 -11.56 30.89
C GLY A 27 -15.79 -12.89 30.13
N ARG A 28 -16.39 -13.91 30.74
CA ARG A 28 -16.62 -15.21 30.08
C ARG A 28 -17.43 -15.09 28.79
N LEU A 29 -18.43 -14.19 28.77
CA LEU A 29 -19.25 -13.96 27.58
C LEU A 29 -18.41 -13.35 26.44
N ILE A 30 -17.58 -12.35 26.74
CA ILE A 30 -16.68 -11.73 25.77
C ILE A 30 -15.67 -12.75 25.24
N ASP A 31 -15.05 -13.53 26.12
CA ASP A 31 -14.08 -14.57 25.72
C ASP A 31 -14.72 -15.60 24.78
N ARG A 32 -15.96 -15.98 25.06
CA ARG A 32 -16.72 -16.89 24.18
C ARG A 32 -16.96 -16.27 22.80
N GLN A 33 -17.40 -15.02 22.73
CA GLN A 33 -17.63 -14.34 21.44
C GLN A 33 -16.35 -14.18 20.65
N LEU A 34 -15.25 -13.83 21.32
CA LEU A 34 -13.95 -13.69 20.68
C LEU A 34 -13.40 -15.03 20.18
N GLN A 35 -13.71 -16.12 20.89
CA GLN A 35 -13.41 -17.47 20.43
C GLN A 35 -14.28 -17.86 19.22
N GLU A 36 -15.57 -17.52 19.20
CA GLU A 36 -16.46 -17.74 18.06
C GLU A 36 -15.97 -16.97 16.82
N ASP A 37 -15.59 -15.70 16.97
CA ASP A 37 -15.02 -14.87 15.88
C ASP A 37 -13.70 -15.43 15.34
N ARG A 38 -12.84 -15.97 16.22
CA ARG A 38 -11.59 -16.62 15.80
C ARG A 38 -11.81 -17.94 15.05
N MET A 39 -12.95 -18.58 15.28
CA MET A 39 -13.33 -19.83 14.62
C MET A 39 -14.17 -19.56 13.35
N TYR A 40 -14.24 -18.31 12.88
CA TYR A 40 -14.87 -18.00 11.61
C TYR A 40 -14.21 -18.79 10.48
N PRO A 41 -15.00 -19.43 9.58
CA PRO A 41 -14.46 -20.26 8.51
C PRO A 41 -13.48 -19.51 7.62
N ASP A 42 -12.47 -20.22 7.11
CA ASP A 42 -11.54 -19.63 6.14
C ASP A 42 -12.25 -19.32 4.82
N LEU A 43 -11.71 -18.37 4.06
CA LEU A 43 -12.25 -18.00 2.76
C LEU A 43 -12.30 -19.20 1.80
N SER A 44 -11.32 -20.10 1.86
CA SER A 44 -11.32 -21.32 1.04
C SER A 44 -12.49 -22.27 1.35
N GLU A 45 -12.88 -22.34 2.62
CA GLU A 45 -14.03 -23.13 3.10
C GLU A 45 -15.36 -22.47 2.70
N LEU A 46 -15.45 -21.14 2.82
CA LEU A 46 -16.60 -20.35 2.37
C LEU A 46 -16.82 -20.46 0.85
N LEU A 47 -15.74 -20.49 0.09
CA LEU A 47 -15.76 -20.67 -1.37
C LEU A 47 -15.96 -22.13 -1.80
N MET A 48 -16.08 -23.06 -0.84
CA MET A 48 -16.26 -24.50 -1.07
C MET A 48 -15.25 -25.09 -2.06
N VAL A 49 -13.97 -24.69 -1.94
CA VAL A 49 -12.89 -25.21 -2.80
C VAL A 49 -12.69 -26.69 -2.52
N SER A 50 -13.25 -27.54 -3.40
CA SER A 50 -13.35 -28.99 -3.17
C SER A 50 -11.99 -29.71 -3.14
N ALA A 51 -10.95 -29.12 -3.74
CA ALA A 51 -9.56 -29.55 -3.63
C ALA A 51 -8.60 -28.43 -4.08
N PRO A 52 -7.39 -28.33 -3.52
CA PRO A 52 -6.34 -27.47 -4.08
C PRO A 52 -6.07 -27.87 -5.53
N ASN A 53 -6.01 -26.89 -6.43
CA ASN A 53 -5.84 -27.02 -7.88
C ASN A 53 -7.05 -27.53 -8.70
N ASN A 54 -8.24 -27.65 -8.12
CA ASN A 54 -9.45 -27.89 -8.93
C ASN A 54 -10.17 -26.56 -9.20
N PRO A 55 -10.62 -26.30 -10.45
CA PRO A 55 -11.38 -25.09 -10.74
C PRO A 55 -12.71 -25.10 -9.96
N THR A 56 -12.97 -24.04 -9.22
CA THR A 56 -14.28 -23.76 -8.64
C THR A 56 -15.11 -22.90 -9.59
N VAL A 57 -16.43 -22.95 -9.45
CA VAL A 57 -17.35 -22.13 -10.23
C VAL A 57 -18.20 -21.33 -9.24
N SER A 58 -18.15 -20.00 -9.35
CA SER A 58 -19.04 -19.08 -8.65
C SER A 58 -19.95 -18.36 -9.64
N GLY A 59 -21.09 -17.90 -9.16
CA GLY A 59 -22.04 -17.10 -9.93
C GLY A 59 -22.67 -17.78 -11.13
N MET A 60 -23.12 -19.01 -10.92
CA MET A 60 -23.96 -19.72 -11.90
C MET A 60 -25.40 -19.18 -11.94
N SER A 61 -25.80 -18.32 -10.99
CA SER A 61 -27.09 -17.63 -11.04
C SER A 61 -26.90 -16.15 -11.39
N ASP A 62 -27.80 -15.61 -12.20
CA ASP A 62 -27.83 -14.17 -12.55
C ASP A 62 -28.00 -13.26 -11.31
N MET A 63 -28.36 -13.83 -10.16
CA MET A 63 -28.50 -13.13 -8.88
C MET A 63 -27.18 -13.02 -8.10
N ASP A 64 -26.17 -13.83 -8.43
CA ASP A 64 -24.86 -13.79 -7.79
C ASP A 64 -23.99 -12.63 -8.32
N TYR A 65 -24.29 -12.15 -9.53
CA TYR A 65 -23.64 -10.98 -10.16
C TYR A 65 -24.70 -10.01 -10.69
N PRO A 66 -25.45 -9.32 -9.81
CA PRO A 66 -26.47 -8.38 -10.27
C PRO A 66 -25.82 -7.27 -11.09
N LEU A 67 -26.29 -7.07 -12.32
CA LEU A 67 -25.82 -5.99 -13.18
C LEU A 67 -26.19 -4.63 -12.55
N GLN A 68 -25.19 -3.94 -12.01
CA GLN A 68 -25.36 -2.61 -11.43
C GLN A 68 -25.29 -1.55 -12.55
N GLY A 69 -26.38 -0.84 -12.80
CA GLY A 69 -26.44 0.23 -13.80
C GLY A 69 -27.67 1.13 -13.63
N PRO A 70 -27.67 2.34 -14.23
CA PRO A 70 -28.82 3.23 -14.17
C PRO A 70 -30.06 2.55 -14.77
N GLY A 71 -31.08 2.28 -13.94
CA GLY A 71 -32.35 1.66 -14.36
C GLY A 71 -32.44 0.13 -14.21
N LEU A 72 -31.44 -0.53 -13.62
CA LEU A 72 -31.47 -1.97 -13.31
C LEU A 72 -31.72 -2.20 -11.81
N LEU A 73 -32.14 -3.43 -11.45
CA LEU A 73 -32.42 -3.85 -10.07
C LEU A 73 -31.16 -3.70 -9.20
N SER A 74 -31.03 -2.56 -8.53
CA SER A 74 -30.08 -2.38 -7.45
C SER A 74 -30.54 -3.24 -6.27
N VAL A 75 -29.75 -4.23 -5.85
CA VAL A 75 -29.97 -4.89 -4.57
C VAL A 75 -29.75 -3.82 -3.49
N PRO A 76 -30.79 -3.33 -2.79
CA PRO A 76 -30.68 -2.08 -2.03
C PRO A 76 -29.71 -2.11 -0.85
N ASN A 77 -29.27 -3.31 -0.44
CA ASN A 77 -28.56 -3.54 0.82
C ASN A 77 -27.10 -4.00 0.68
N LEU A 78 -26.53 -4.11 -0.54
CA LEU A 78 -25.17 -4.63 -0.73
C LEU A 78 -24.35 -3.94 -1.85
N PRO A 79 -24.26 -2.60 -1.92
CA PRO A 79 -23.10 -2.02 -2.60
C PRO A 79 -21.88 -2.26 -1.69
N GLU A 80 -21.21 -3.40 -1.86
CA GLU A 80 -19.93 -3.71 -1.17
C GLU A 80 -18.88 -2.64 -1.46
N ILE A 81 -18.99 -1.99 -2.63
CA ILE A 81 -18.15 -0.88 -3.06
C ILE A 81 -19.05 0.29 -3.47
N SER A 82 -18.69 1.50 -3.05
CA SER A 82 -19.30 2.73 -3.52
C SER A 82 -18.23 3.75 -3.90
N SER A 83 -18.52 4.58 -4.91
CA SER A 83 -17.62 5.66 -5.33
C SER A 83 -17.70 6.83 -4.35
N ILE A 84 -16.75 6.91 -3.42
CA ILE A 84 -16.73 7.97 -2.39
C ILE A 84 -16.13 9.27 -2.95
N ARG A 85 -15.03 9.18 -3.71
CA ARG A 85 -14.28 10.33 -4.21
C ARG A 85 -13.74 10.08 -5.61
N ARG A 86 -13.70 11.12 -6.44
CA ARG A 86 -13.00 11.15 -7.72
C ARG A 86 -12.08 12.35 -7.74
N VAL A 87 -10.79 12.10 -7.95
CA VAL A 87 -9.76 13.13 -8.03
C VAL A 87 -9.26 13.16 -9.47
N PRO A 88 -9.43 14.27 -10.21
CA PRO A 88 -8.91 14.37 -11.56
C PRO A 88 -7.37 14.40 -11.55
N LEU A 89 -6.76 14.16 -12.70
CA LEU A 89 -5.32 14.40 -12.86
C LEU A 89 -5.01 15.87 -12.58
N PRO A 90 -3.90 16.19 -11.87
CA PRO A 90 -3.45 17.56 -11.71
C PRO A 90 -3.36 18.28 -13.06
N PRO A 91 -3.89 19.51 -13.20
CA PRO A 91 -3.92 20.23 -14.47
C PRO A 91 -2.51 20.45 -15.03
N GLU A 92 -1.50 20.56 -14.17
CA GLU A 92 -0.09 20.70 -14.54
C GLU A 92 0.40 19.51 -15.39
N LEU A 93 -0.14 18.30 -15.17
CA LEU A 93 0.18 17.11 -15.94
C LEU A 93 -0.54 17.06 -17.28
N VAL A 94 -1.73 17.65 -17.37
CA VAL A 94 -2.52 17.69 -18.62
C VAL A 94 -1.74 18.41 -19.71
N GLU A 95 -1.02 19.47 -19.35
CA GLU A 95 -0.16 20.22 -20.27
C GLU A 95 1.04 19.38 -20.77
N GLN A 96 1.59 18.51 -19.92
CA GLN A 96 2.74 17.67 -20.27
C GLN A 96 2.41 16.61 -21.33
N PHE A 97 1.17 16.15 -21.42
CA PHE A 97 0.75 15.24 -22.49
C PHE A 97 0.91 15.84 -23.88
N GLY A 98 0.89 17.18 -24.02
CA GLY A 98 1.14 17.86 -25.28
C GLY A 98 2.58 17.71 -25.79
N HIS A 99 3.52 17.37 -24.90
CA HIS A 99 4.94 17.20 -25.21
C HIS A 99 5.36 15.74 -25.39
N MET A 100 4.46 14.78 -25.15
CA MET A 100 4.72 13.35 -25.25
C MET A 100 5.16 12.96 -26.66
N GLN A 101 6.29 12.25 -26.76
CA GLN A 101 6.86 11.81 -28.02
C GLN A 101 6.62 10.32 -28.28
N CYS A 102 6.81 9.44 -27.30
CA CYS A 102 6.84 7.99 -27.57
C CYS A 102 6.23 7.08 -26.51
N ASN A 103 6.35 7.35 -25.20
CA ASN A 103 5.86 6.45 -24.16
C ASN A 103 5.16 7.16 -23.01
N CYS A 104 4.10 6.54 -22.50
CA CYS A 104 3.39 7.01 -21.32
C CYS A 104 2.89 5.82 -20.49
N MET A 105 3.21 5.83 -19.19
CA MET A 105 2.75 4.83 -18.24
C MET A 105 2.26 5.52 -16.99
N MET A 106 1.32 4.87 -16.30
CA MET A 106 0.79 5.38 -15.04
C MET A 106 0.57 4.24 -14.06
N GLY A 107 0.53 4.59 -12.79
CA GLY A 107 0.20 3.65 -11.75
C GLY A 107 0.02 4.32 -10.41
N VAL A 108 -0.15 3.49 -9.40
CA VAL A 108 -0.29 3.93 -8.01
C VAL A 108 0.69 3.19 -7.13
N PHE A 109 1.16 3.90 -6.11
CA PHE A 109 1.92 3.37 -4.99
C PHE A 109 1.11 3.56 -3.70
N PRO A 110 0.20 2.61 -3.39
CA PRO A 110 -0.58 2.65 -2.16
C PRO A 110 0.25 2.78 -0.87
N PRO A 111 1.43 2.15 -0.72
CA PRO A 111 2.23 2.27 0.51
C PRO A 111 2.66 3.70 0.85
N ILE A 112 2.65 4.60 -0.13
CA ILE A 112 3.10 5.99 0.04
C ILE A 112 2.02 7.02 -0.32
N ASN A 113 0.78 6.56 -0.57
CA ASN A 113 -0.35 7.40 -1.02
C ASN A 113 -0.01 8.28 -2.23
N ARG A 114 0.63 7.71 -3.25
CA ARG A 114 0.97 8.45 -4.47
C ARG A 114 0.49 7.76 -5.73
N ALA A 115 0.04 8.55 -6.69
CA ALA A 115 -0.05 8.14 -8.08
C ALA A 115 1.20 8.63 -8.80
N TRP A 116 1.58 7.94 -9.86
CA TRP A 116 2.71 8.31 -10.70
C TRP A 116 2.34 8.24 -12.18
N LEU A 117 3.03 9.05 -12.97
CA LEU A 117 2.89 9.16 -14.41
C LEU A 117 4.29 9.33 -14.99
N THR A 118 4.64 8.55 -16.00
CA THR A 118 5.84 8.77 -16.79
C THR A 118 5.46 9.30 -18.16
N ILE A 119 6.20 10.30 -18.65
CA ILE A 119 6.10 10.80 -20.01
C ILE A 119 7.53 10.78 -20.56
N ASP A 120 7.78 9.86 -21.49
CA ASP A 120 9.11 9.63 -22.04
C ASP A 120 10.19 9.41 -20.95
N SER A 121 11.07 10.39 -20.71
CA SER A 121 12.14 10.36 -19.70
C SER A 121 11.72 10.85 -18.32
N ASP A 122 10.58 11.53 -18.22
CA ASP A 122 10.21 12.29 -17.04
C ASP A 122 9.22 11.48 -16.21
N ILE A 123 9.36 11.55 -14.89
CA ILE A 123 8.40 10.95 -13.96
C ILE A 123 7.79 12.00 -13.04
N PHE A 124 6.48 11.95 -12.91
CA PHE A 124 5.66 12.78 -12.05
C PHE A 124 5.01 11.91 -10.98
N MET A 125 4.90 12.43 -9.77
CA MET A 125 4.29 11.73 -8.66
C MET A 125 3.52 12.71 -7.77
N TRP A 126 2.27 12.40 -7.45
CA TRP A 126 1.40 13.28 -6.68
C TRP A 126 0.53 12.49 -5.72
N ASN A 127 -0.02 13.15 -4.70
CA ASN A 127 -0.94 12.54 -3.77
C ASN A 127 -2.28 12.26 -4.47
N TYR A 128 -2.65 10.99 -4.63
CA TYR A 128 -3.91 10.63 -5.30
C TYR A 128 -5.15 10.93 -4.44
N GLU A 129 -4.97 11.20 -3.14
CA GLU A 129 -6.08 11.55 -2.26
C GLU A 129 -6.61 12.94 -2.57
N ASP A 130 -5.75 13.95 -2.76
CA ASP A 130 -6.15 15.35 -2.94
C ASP A 130 -5.64 16.00 -4.23
N GLY A 131 -4.78 15.33 -4.99
CA GLY A 131 -4.15 15.89 -6.19
C GLY A 131 -2.94 16.79 -5.87
N GLY A 132 -2.57 16.95 -4.60
CA GLY A 132 -1.49 17.84 -4.17
C GLY A 132 -0.11 17.16 -4.12
N ASP A 133 0.88 17.87 -3.58
CA ASP A 133 2.26 17.39 -3.38
C ASP A 133 2.88 16.78 -4.66
N LEU A 134 2.73 17.49 -5.78
CA LEU A 134 3.29 17.10 -7.06
C LEU A 134 4.82 17.25 -7.03
N ALA A 135 5.51 16.12 -7.12
CA ALA A 135 6.95 16.02 -7.35
C ALA A 135 7.20 15.53 -8.77
N TYR A 136 8.33 15.94 -9.36
CA TYR A 136 8.78 15.44 -10.65
C TYR A 136 10.28 15.17 -10.62
N PHE A 137 10.73 14.36 -11.57
CA PHE A 137 12.13 14.11 -11.85
C PHE A 137 12.33 13.99 -13.36
N ASP A 138 13.22 14.83 -13.87
CA ASP A 138 13.59 15.02 -15.28
C ASP A 138 15.09 14.75 -15.51
N GLY A 139 15.73 14.01 -14.61
CA GLY A 139 17.17 13.73 -14.66
C GLY A 139 17.59 12.60 -15.62
N LEU A 140 16.66 12.02 -16.37
CA LEU A 140 16.93 10.94 -17.32
C LEU A 140 17.04 11.47 -18.75
N ASN A 141 17.94 10.87 -19.54
CA ASN A 141 18.08 11.20 -20.96
C ASN A 141 17.29 10.25 -21.86
N GLU A 142 16.91 9.08 -21.33
CA GLU A 142 16.31 7.99 -22.08
C GLU A 142 14.90 7.69 -21.53
N THR A 143 14.05 7.13 -22.39
CA THR A 143 12.67 6.80 -22.04
C THR A 143 12.59 5.78 -20.89
N ILE A 144 11.72 6.04 -19.92
CA ILE A 144 11.42 5.11 -18.83
C ILE A 144 10.61 3.93 -19.38
N LEU A 145 11.10 2.73 -19.13
CA LEU A 145 10.49 1.46 -19.52
C LEU A 145 9.76 0.77 -18.38
N ALA A 146 10.24 0.93 -17.15
CA ALA A 146 9.59 0.38 -15.96
C ALA A 146 9.88 1.25 -14.73
N VAL A 147 8.92 1.26 -13.81
CA VAL A 147 9.00 1.97 -12.52
C VAL A 147 8.66 0.98 -11.40
N GLY A 148 9.45 0.98 -10.34
CA GLY A 148 9.21 0.14 -9.16
C GLY A 148 9.42 0.91 -7.86
N LEU A 149 8.48 0.78 -6.93
CA LEU A 149 8.65 1.24 -5.55
C LEU A 149 9.19 0.10 -4.68
N VAL A 150 10.26 0.38 -3.95
CA VAL A 150 11.00 -0.62 -3.17
C VAL A 150 11.18 -0.15 -1.73
N LYS A 151 11.02 -1.06 -0.77
CA LYS A 151 11.49 -0.83 0.61
C LYS A 151 13.00 -1.12 0.70
N PRO A 152 13.85 -0.18 1.13
CA PRO A 152 15.27 -0.43 1.26
C PRO A 152 15.56 -1.49 2.33
N LYS A 153 16.63 -2.28 2.14
CA LYS A 153 17.17 -3.14 3.20
C LYS A 153 17.51 -2.31 4.45
N ALA A 154 17.13 -2.85 5.61
CA ALA A 154 17.39 -2.21 6.90
C ALA A 154 18.90 -2.00 7.12
N GLY A 155 19.27 -0.82 7.63
CA GLY A 155 20.65 -0.48 7.97
C GLY A 155 21.57 -0.18 6.80
N ILE A 156 21.05 -0.12 5.56
CA ILE A 156 21.87 0.25 4.39
C ILE A 156 21.83 1.75 4.12
N PHE A 157 20.64 2.29 3.93
CA PHE A 157 20.46 3.71 3.63
C PHE A 157 20.26 4.52 4.91
N GLN A 158 20.48 5.83 4.78
CA GLN A 158 20.22 6.78 5.87
C GLN A 158 18.76 6.70 6.34
N PRO A 159 18.46 6.83 7.64
CA PRO A 159 17.11 6.60 8.20
C PRO A 159 15.98 7.44 7.58
N HIS A 160 16.31 8.59 6.99
CA HIS A 160 15.33 9.44 6.29
C HIS A 160 14.85 8.87 4.94
N VAL A 161 15.61 7.96 4.31
CA VAL A 161 15.21 7.29 3.06
C VAL A 161 14.33 6.10 3.42
N ARG A 162 13.02 6.25 3.26
CA ARG A 162 12.05 5.20 3.63
C ARG A 162 11.70 4.28 2.48
N HIS A 163 11.78 4.79 1.25
CA HIS A 163 11.53 4.03 0.03
C HIS A 163 12.57 4.38 -1.03
N LEU A 164 12.73 3.49 -1.99
CA LEU A 164 13.53 3.70 -3.19
C LEU A 164 12.59 3.66 -4.39
N LEU A 165 12.80 4.60 -5.31
CA LEU A 165 12.15 4.61 -6.61
C LEU A 165 13.16 4.09 -7.63
N VAL A 166 12.88 2.94 -8.22
CA VAL A 166 13.73 2.30 -9.22
C VAL A 166 13.12 2.56 -10.59
N LEU A 167 13.89 3.19 -11.46
CA LEU A 167 13.54 3.50 -12.84
C LEU A 167 14.45 2.68 -13.75
N ALA A 168 13.88 2.01 -14.74
CA ALA A 168 14.65 1.31 -15.76
C ALA A 168 14.48 2.01 -17.11
N THR A 169 15.60 2.32 -17.75
CA THR A 169 15.68 2.84 -19.12
C THR A 169 16.29 1.75 -20.03
N PRO A 170 16.36 1.96 -21.36
CA PRO A 170 17.13 1.13 -22.26
C PRO A 170 18.59 0.89 -21.85
N VAL A 171 19.22 1.86 -21.18
CA VAL A 171 20.68 1.89 -20.98
C VAL A 171 21.05 1.65 -19.51
N ASP A 172 20.24 2.13 -18.58
CA ASP A 172 20.56 2.11 -17.15
C ASP A 172 19.34 1.91 -16.23
N ILE A 173 19.63 1.43 -15.02
CA ILE A 173 18.72 1.41 -13.88
C ILE A 173 19.12 2.56 -12.98
N VAL A 174 18.20 3.50 -12.75
CA VAL A 174 18.40 4.65 -11.88
C VAL A 174 17.61 4.44 -10.59
N ILE A 175 18.27 4.61 -9.45
CA ILE A 175 17.68 4.45 -8.11
C ILE A 175 17.65 5.80 -7.42
N LEU A 176 16.45 6.30 -7.14
CA LEU A 176 16.22 7.53 -6.39
C LEU A 176 15.78 7.20 -4.96
N GLY A 177 16.14 8.08 -4.03
CA GLY A 177 15.65 7.99 -2.66
C GLY A 177 14.35 8.76 -2.47
N LEU A 178 13.41 8.17 -1.72
CA LEU A 178 12.22 8.85 -1.25
C LEU A 178 12.34 9.09 0.25
N SER A 179 12.27 10.36 0.63
CA SER A 179 12.30 10.81 2.01
C SER A 179 10.97 11.43 2.42
N TYR A 180 10.69 11.44 3.71
CA TYR A 180 9.55 12.18 4.26
C TYR A 180 10.09 13.35 5.06
N ALA A 181 9.61 14.55 4.74
CA ALA A 181 9.88 15.71 5.57
C ALA A 181 9.29 15.44 6.96
N ASN A 182 10.16 15.33 7.96
CA ASN A 182 9.71 15.18 9.34
C ASN A 182 9.18 16.55 9.78
N LEU A 183 7.86 16.66 9.98
CA LEU A 183 7.31 17.82 10.68
C LEU A 183 7.94 17.82 12.07
N GLN A 184 8.76 18.83 12.31
CA GLN A 184 9.53 19.00 13.53
C GLN A 184 8.61 18.87 14.75
N THR A 185 9.05 18.10 15.74
CA THR A 185 8.58 18.17 17.12
C THR A 185 8.74 19.60 17.63
N GLY A 186 7.70 20.43 17.46
CA GLY A 186 7.75 21.85 17.83
C GLY A 186 6.39 22.53 17.72
N SER A 187 5.73 22.69 18.87
CA SER A 187 4.68 23.68 19.15
C SER A 187 3.44 23.71 18.25
N GLY A 188 2.38 23.02 18.73
CA GLY A 188 1.04 23.58 18.81
C GLY A 188 0.41 24.09 17.51
N VAL A 189 0.04 23.19 16.60
CA VAL A 189 -1.10 23.42 15.71
C VAL A 189 -1.92 22.13 15.68
N LEU A 190 -3.10 22.21 16.27
CA LEU A 190 -4.16 21.21 16.18
C LEU A 190 -4.69 21.35 14.76
N ASN A 191 -4.22 20.55 13.81
CA ASN A 191 -4.88 20.35 12.52
C ASN A 191 -4.43 19.02 11.90
N ASP A 192 -5.44 18.30 11.45
CA ASP A 192 -5.49 16.91 11.03
C ASP A 192 -4.83 16.67 9.65
N SER A 193 -3.54 16.97 9.53
CA SER A 193 -2.78 16.70 8.30
C SER A 193 -1.47 16.01 8.63
N MET A 194 -1.59 14.76 9.08
CA MET A 194 -0.48 13.81 9.29
C MET A 194 0.13 13.34 7.96
N CYS A 195 0.42 14.24 7.03
CA CYS A 195 1.18 13.93 5.83
C CYS A 195 2.36 14.89 5.78
N GLY A 196 3.46 14.50 6.44
CA GLY A 196 4.76 15.11 6.13
C GLY A 196 5.00 14.94 4.64
N GLY A 197 5.24 16.06 3.93
CA GLY A 197 5.41 16.08 2.49
C GLY A 197 6.46 15.04 2.07
N MET A 198 6.12 14.25 1.07
CA MET A 198 7.08 13.28 0.54
C MET A 198 8.01 14.03 -0.40
N GLN A 199 9.30 13.88 -0.18
CA GLN A 199 10.31 14.50 -1.02
C GLN A 199 11.11 13.43 -1.76
N LEU A 200 11.01 13.46 -3.08
CA LEU A 200 11.93 12.77 -3.96
C LEU A 200 13.30 13.46 -3.89
N LEU A 201 14.35 12.69 -3.65
CA LEU A 201 15.71 13.24 -3.65
C LEU A 201 16.09 13.64 -5.09
N PRO A 202 16.67 14.83 -5.29
CA PRO A 202 16.98 15.35 -6.63
C PRO A 202 18.10 14.56 -7.32
N ASP A 203 19.05 14.06 -6.54
CA ASP A 203 20.19 13.32 -7.05
C ASP A 203 19.94 11.80 -6.98
N PRO A 204 20.21 11.05 -8.07
CA PRO A 204 20.21 9.61 -8.02
C PRO A 204 21.19 9.06 -7.00
N LEU A 205 20.74 8.09 -6.22
CA LEU A 205 21.60 7.36 -5.29
C LEU A 205 22.56 6.45 -6.05
N TYR A 206 22.06 5.79 -7.10
CA TYR A 206 22.82 4.89 -7.96
C TYR A 206 22.29 4.91 -9.39
N SER A 207 23.20 4.73 -10.36
CA SER A 207 22.87 4.35 -11.74
C SER A 207 23.69 3.11 -12.12
N LEU A 208 23.04 2.11 -12.71
CA LEU A 208 23.63 0.82 -13.07
C LEU A 208 23.39 0.54 -14.55
N PRO A 209 24.41 0.23 -15.38
CA PRO A 209 24.18 -0.10 -16.78
C PRO A 209 23.42 -1.43 -16.93
N THR A 210 22.48 -1.49 -17.88
CA THR A 210 21.67 -2.69 -18.20
C THR A 210 22.24 -3.51 -19.36
N ASP A 211 23.37 -3.10 -19.92
CA ASP A 211 23.99 -3.70 -21.12
C ASP A 211 23.01 -3.83 -22.29
N ASN A 212 22.18 -2.80 -22.49
CA ASN A 212 21.10 -2.74 -23.50
C ASN A 212 20.00 -3.79 -23.33
N THR A 213 19.86 -4.37 -22.14
CA THR A 213 18.72 -5.22 -21.82
C THR A 213 17.51 -4.35 -21.49
N TYR A 214 16.43 -4.51 -22.25
CA TYR A 214 15.16 -3.86 -21.95
C TYR A 214 14.49 -4.53 -20.74
N LEU A 215 14.56 -3.86 -19.58
CA LEU A 215 13.92 -4.32 -18.34
C LEU A 215 12.48 -3.81 -18.31
N LEU A 216 11.51 -4.73 -18.28
CA LEU A 216 10.09 -4.45 -18.46
C LEU A 216 9.28 -4.51 -17.15
N THR A 217 9.84 -5.11 -16.11
CA THR A 217 9.14 -5.27 -14.84
C THR A 217 10.12 -5.19 -13.69
N ILE A 218 9.72 -4.51 -12.62
CA ILE A 218 10.48 -4.36 -11.39
C ILE A 218 9.58 -4.83 -10.25
N THR A 219 10.12 -5.68 -9.39
CA THR A 219 9.44 -6.09 -8.16
C THR A 219 10.44 -6.14 -7.00
N SER A 220 9.93 -6.18 -5.78
CA SER A 220 10.78 -6.28 -4.59
C SER A 220 10.17 -7.21 -3.55
N THR A 221 11.04 -7.67 -2.64
CA THR A 221 10.61 -8.40 -1.45
C THR A 221 10.54 -7.46 -0.27
N ASP A 222 9.81 -7.84 0.77
CA ASP A 222 9.73 -7.07 2.03
C ASP A 222 11.10 -6.90 2.72
N ASN A 223 12.05 -7.80 2.41
CA ASN A 223 13.43 -7.73 2.88
C ASN A 223 14.32 -6.81 2.03
N GLY A 224 13.75 -6.10 1.05
CA GLY A 224 14.43 -5.12 0.23
C GLY A 224 15.29 -5.66 -0.92
N ARG A 225 15.12 -6.93 -1.31
CA ARG A 225 15.73 -7.41 -2.57
C ARG A 225 14.95 -6.88 -3.77
N ILE A 226 15.65 -6.50 -4.83
CA ILE A 226 15.07 -5.90 -6.04
C ILE A 226 15.29 -6.86 -7.19
N PHE A 227 14.19 -7.25 -7.84
CA PHE A 227 14.21 -8.13 -9.01
C PHE A 227 13.69 -7.39 -10.22
N LEU A 228 14.32 -7.66 -11.37
CA LEU A 228 13.94 -7.09 -12.65
C LEU A 228 13.79 -8.21 -13.67
N ALA A 229 12.79 -8.10 -14.54
CA ALA A 229 12.59 -9.04 -15.64
C ALA A 229 12.89 -8.36 -16.97
N GLY A 230 13.75 -8.98 -17.77
CA GLY A 230 14.11 -8.51 -19.10
C GLY A 230 13.13 -8.97 -20.18
N LYS A 231 13.08 -8.24 -21.29
CA LYS A 231 12.36 -8.63 -22.51
C LYS A 231 12.87 -9.95 -23.10
N ASP A 232 14.10 -10.31 -22.78
CA ASP A 232 14.74 -11.57 -23.15
C ASP A 232 14.26 -12.79 -22.35
N GLY A 233 13.36 -12.59 -21.38
CA GLY A 233 12.81 -13.65 -20.53
C GLY A 233 13.68 -13.95 -19.31
N CYS A 234 14.78 -13.23 -19.12
CA CYS A 234 15.68 -13.42 -18.01
C CYS A 234 15.21 -12.73 -16.73
N LEU A 235 15.62 -13.28 -15.59
CA LEU A 235 15.45 -12.70 -14.27
C LEU A 235 16.78 -12.13 -13.78
N TYR A 236 16.74 -10.88 -13.32
CA TYR A 236 17.89 -10.14 -12.80
C TYR A 236 17.64 -9.69 -11.36
N GLU A 237 18.72 -9.44 -10.63
CA GLU A 237 18.68 -8.83 -9.30
C GLU A 237 19.65 -7.65 -9.21
N VAL A 238 19.15 -6.56 -8.61
CA VAL A 238 20.00 -5.48 -8.10
C VAL A 238 20.29 -5.78 -6.64
N ALA A 239 21.50 -6.25 -6.39
CA ALA A 239 22.00 -6.58 -5.06
C ALA A 239 22.79 -5.39 -4.51
N TYR A 240 22.43 -4.94 -3.31
CA TYR A 240 23.14 -3.87 -2.62
C TYR A 240 23.43 -4.25 -1.16
N GLN A 241 24.62 -3.87 -0.68
CA GLN A 241 25.17 -4.20 0.64
C GLN A 241 26.11 -3.11 1.16
N VAL A 242 26.22 -2.95 2.47
CA VAL A 242 27.18 -2.02 3.10
C VAL A 242 28.53 -2.69 3.28
N SER A 243 29.62 -2.01 2.94
CA SER A 243 30.99 -2.41 3.24
C SER A 243 31.78 -1.26 3.83
N LEU A 244 32.24 -1.40 5.08
CA LEU A 244 33.10 -0.49 5.86
C LEU A 244 32.60 0.97 5.99
N ALA A 245 32.43 1.69 4.88
CA ALA A 245 31.94 3.06 4.80
C ALA A 245 31.10 3.38 3.55
N PHE A 246 30.95 2.44 2.60
CA PHE A 246 30.24 2.67 1.33
C PHE A 246 29.24 1.55 1.06
N ILE A 247 28.17 1.87 0.34
CA ILE A 247 27.23 0.86 -0.17
C ILE A 247 27.78 0.38 -1.51
N ASN A 248 27.98 -0.93 -1.63
CA ASN A 248 28.23 -1.59 -2.90
C ASN A 248 26.91 -2.01 -3.51
N ILE A 249 26.75 -1.76 -4.80
CA ILE A 249 25.58 -2.15 -5.57
C ILE A 249 26.01 -2.84 -6.85
N PHE A 250 25.32 -3.93 -7.19
CA PHE A 250 25.63 -4.78 -8.33
C PHE A 250 24.34 -5.17 -9.04
N PHE A 251 24.38 -5.18 -10.37
CA PHE A 251 23.34 -5.74 -11.22
C PHE A 251 23.81 -7.08 -11.75
N SER A 252 23.00 -8.13 -11.58
CA SER A 252 23.38 -9.49 -11.94
C SER A 252 22.23 -10.28 -12.57
N LEU A 253 22.54 -11.09 -13.57
CA LEU A 253 21.64 -12.09 -14.14
C LEU A 253 21.53 -13.27 -13.17
N LEU A 254 20.30 -13.63 -12.76
CA LEU A 254 20.02 -14.75 -11.87
C LEU A 254 19.57 -16.00 -12.61
N MET A 255 18.68 -15.83 -13.60
CA MET A 255 18.06 -16.97 -14.30
C MET A 255 17.82 -16.61 -15.76
N LYS A 256 17.97 -17.60 -16.63
CA LYS A 256 17.78 -17.53 -18.08
C LYS A 256 16.84 -18.65 -18.53
#